data_AF-A0A7R8AL97-F1
#
_entry.id   AF-A0A7R8AL97-F1
#
_cell.length_a   1.000
_cell.length_b   1.000
_cell.length_c   1.000
_cell.angle_alpha   90.00
_cell.angle_beta   90.00
_cell.angle_gamma   90.00
#
_symmetry.space_group_name_H-M   'P 1'
#
loop_
_entity.id
_entity.type
_entity.pdbx_description
1 polymer ?
#
loop_
_entity_poly.entity_id
_entity_poly.type
_entity_poly.pdbx_seq_one_letter_code
_entity_poly.pdbx_strand_id
1 'polypeptide(L)'
;MSVGNWYVDLRVDRATGTIDWAIAGERLQDKGSNEVLFTHELDSRNAFGVADCGTFSPLPNGDDLELGIMPRPDIPGAPTRNYEEVWRELSFRHVEGHSKMLAFVLESEMAPIQLRVGEEREVTRTFIGAIGGTYIALRQSQILVRPAGETKPVVKSGGEVSARSQEFVRGGGFETKYLLGPEGTVLPARGDIEFPLGGSSERLMVRGQEYVVRSFEKLEMPTDQPIDGPTA
;
A
#
# COMPACT_ATOMS: atom_id res chain seq x y z
N MET A 1 -1.43 -5.81 -0.51
CA MET A 1 -2.70 -5.59 -1.25
C MET A 1 -2.38 -4.82 -2.52
N SER A 2 -2.87 -5.27 -3.68
CA SER A 2 -2.51 -4.68 -4.98
C SER A 2 -3.75 -4.45 -5.83
N VAL A 3 -3.83 -3.30 -6.52
CA VAL A 3 -4.91 -2.95 -7.46
C VAL A 3 -4.25 -2.34 -8.69
N GLY A 4 -4.48 -2.90 -9.88
CA GLY A 4 -3.68 -2.61 -11.06
C GLY A 4 -2.17 -2.70 -10.77
N ASN A 5 -1.43 -1.66 -11.11
CA ASN A 5 0.01 -1.58 -10.88
C ASN A 5 0.38 -0.95 -9.52
N TRP A 6 -0.55 -0.72 -8.60
CA TRP A 6 -0.24 -0.08 -7.31
C TRP A 6 -0.46 -1.02 -6.14
N TYR A 7 0.35 -0.88 -5.09
CA TYR A 7 0.23 -1.72 -3.91
C TYR A 7 0.39 -0.93 -2.61
N VAL A 8 -0.23 -1.49 -1.56
CA VAL A 8 -0.08 -1.08 -0.17
C VAL A 8 0.08 -2.37 0.65
N ASP A 9 1.19 -2.51 1.36
CA ASP A 9 1.50 -3.66 2.21
C ASP A 9 1.79 -3.20 3.65
N LEU A 10 1.20 -3.92 4.60
CA LEU A 10 1.36 -3.70 6.03
C LEU A 10 1.59 -5.06 6.70
N ARG A 11 2.79 -5.22 7.24
CA ARG A 11 3.21 -6.38 8.02
C ARG A 11 3.31 -5.96 9.49
N VAL A 12 2.59 -6.68 10.34
CA VAL A 12 2.55 -6.46 11.77
C VAL A 12 3.20 -7.67 12.43
N ASP A 13 4.22 -7.44 13.25
CA ASP A 13 4.82 -8.49 14.05
C ASP A 13 3.78 -9.00 15.07
N ARG A 14 3.56 -10.32 15.07
CA ARG A 14 2.50 -10.92 15.89
C ARG A 14 2.83 -10.90 17.38
N ALA A 15 4.10 -10.91 17.75
CA ALA A 15 4.52 -10.98 19.15
C ALA A 15 4.46 -9.60 19.80
N THR A 16 4.89 -8.56 19.09
CA THR A 16 4.95 -7.19 19.61
C THR A 16 3.70 -6.37 19.26
N GLY A 17 2.96 -6.75 18.22
CA GLY A 17 1.86 -5.96 17.68
C GLY A 17 2.31 -4.67 16.98
N THR A 18 3.61 -4.51 16.72
CA THR A 18 4.18 -3.33 16.06
C THR A 18 4.34 -3.54 14.57
N ILE A 19 4.55 -2.46 13.82
CA ILE A 19 4.90 -2.54 12.39
C ILE A 19 6.25 -3.26 12.27
N ASP A 20 6.27 -4.38 11.55
CA ASP A 20 7.50 -5.04 11.09
C ASP A 20 7.99 -4.39 9.79
N TRP A 21 7.04 -4.18 8.86
CA TRP A 21 7.29 -3.47 7.61
C TRP A 21 6.00 -2.87 7.07
N ALA A 22 6.07 -1.63 6.61
CA ALA A 22 4.99 -0.98 5.88
C ALA A 22 5.55 -0.32 4.64
N ILE A 23 4.99 -0.66 3.49
CA ILE A 23 5.50 -0.24 2.18
C ILE A 23 4.34 0.03 1.20
N ALA A 24 4.48 1.04 0.37
CA ALA A 24 3.56 1.33 -0.72
C ALA A 24 4.29 1.93 -1.92
N GLY A 25 3.78 1.65 -3.12
CA GLY A 25 4.31 2.17 -4.36
C GLY A 25 3.74 1.46 -5.59
N GLU A 26 4.53 1.44 -6.65
CA GLU A 26 4.16 0.88 -7.95
C GLU A 26 4.83 -0.48 -8.16
N ARG A 27 4.05 -1.42 -8.69
CA ARG A 27 4.44 -2.73 -9.18
C ARG A 27 4.64 -2.62 -10.69
N LEU A 28 5.90 -2.59 -11.11
CA LEU A 28 6.31 -2.51 -12.50
C LEU A 28 6.66 -3.91 -13.00
N GLN A 29 6.04 -4.33 -14.10
CA GLN A 29 6.32 -5.62 -14.72
C GLN A 29 6.30 -5.47 -16.24
N ASP A 30 7.40 -5.84 -16.88
CA ASP A 30 7.46 -5.87 -18.34
C ASP A 30 6.59 -7.01 -18.89
N LYS A 31 5.95 -6.75 -20.04
CA LYS A 31 5.07 -7.73 -20.67
C LYS A 31 5.86 -9.00 -21.04
N GLY A 32 5.49 -10.11 -20.42
CA GLY A 32 6.11 -11.42 -20.65
C GLY A 32 7.34 -11.70 -19.77
N SER A 33 7.69 -10.79 -18.85
CA SER A 33 8.66 -11.08 -17.79
C SER A 33 7.94 -11.61 -16.54
N ASN A 34 8.57 -12.55 -15.85
CA ASN A 34 8.17 -12.96 -14.50
C ASN A 34 8.84 -12.11 -13.42
N GLU A 35 9.76 -11.23 -13.82
CA GLU A 35 10.39 -10.26 -12.93
C GLU A 35 9.46 -9.09 -12.69
N VAL A 36 9.31 -8.74 -11.43
CA VAL A 36 8.47 -7.67 -10.94
C VAL A 36 9.34 -6.74 -10.11
N LEU A 37 9.29 -5.46 -10.42
CA LEU A 37 9.97 -4.41 -9.69
C LEU A 37 8.94 -3.69 -8.81
N PHE A 38 9.25 -3.56 -7.54
CA PHE A 38 8.41 -2.85 -6.57
C PHE A 38 9.09 -1.54 -6.18
N THR A 39 8.44 -0.39 -6.43
CA THR A 39 9.00 0.91 -6.05
C THR A 39 8.61 1.29 -4.62
N HIS A 40 9.53 1.93 -3.90
CA HIS A 40 9.36 2.25 -2.49
C HIS A 40 9.03 3.74 -2.35
N GLU A 41 7.77 4.12 -2.60
CA GLU A 41 7.31 5.51 -2.47
C GLU A 41 7.02 5.90 -1.00
N LEU A 42 6.69 4.90 -0.18
CA LEU A 42 6.63 4.93 1.28
C LEU A 42 7.27 3.63 1.78
N ASP A 43 8.19 3.73 2.74
CA ASP A 43 8.86 2.56 3.29
C ASP A 43 9.30 2.82 4.75
N SER A 44 8.80 2.00 5.68
CA SER A 44 9.16 2.09 7.11
C SER A 44 10.62 1.72 7.39
N ARG A 45 11.29 1.05 6.45
CA ARG A 45 12.72 0.69 6.53
C ARG A 45 13.63 1.71 5.85
N ASN A 46 13.09 2.83 5.38
CA ASN A 46 13.85 3.91 4.74
C ASN A 46 14.60 3.51 3.44
N ALA A 47 14.20 2.43 2.76
CA ALA A 47 14.84 1.99 1.52
C ALA A 47 14.22 2.69 0.29
N PHE A 48 14.37 4.02 0.21
CA PHE A 48 13.89 4.81 -0.93
C PHE A 48 14.84 4.77 -2.13
N GLY A 49 14.30 4.99 -3.33
CA GLY A 49 15.10 5.08 -4.57
C GLY A 49 15.73 3.77 -5.01
N VAL A 50 15.42 2.67 -4.31
CA VAL A 50 15.67 1.30 -4.73
C VAL A 50 14.33 0.66 -5.08
N ALA A 51 14.37 -0.31 -5.99
CA ALA A 51 13.24 -1.19 -6.25
C ALA A 51 13.65 -2.61 -5.90
N ASP A 52 12.82 -3.30 -5.14
CA ASP A 52 12.97 -4.74 -4.95
C ASP A 52 12.61 -5.45 -6.26
N CYS A 53 13.43 -6.42 -6.66
CA CYS A 53 13.16 -7.26 -7.83
C CYS A 53 12.82 -8.67 -7.34
N GLY A 54 11.59 -9.11 -7.62
CA GLY A 54 11.07 -10.43 -7.32
C GLY A 54 10.70 -11.19 -8.58
N THR A 55 11.00 -12.49 -8.64
CA THR A 55 10.49 -13.41 -9.66
C THR A 55 9.39 -14.26 -9.05
N PHE A 56 8.22 -14.26 -9.67
CA PHE A 56 7.06 -15.03 -9.22
C PHE A 56 6.95 -16.36 -9.96
N SER A 57 6.63 -17.42 -9.22
CA SER A 57 6.33 -18.74 -9.78
C SER A 57 5.17 -19.39 -9.02
N PRO A 58 4.20 -20.00 -9.72
CA PRO A 58 3.06 -20.64 -9.05
C PRO A 58 3.51 -21.91 -8.33
N LEU A 59 2.98 -22.13 -7.13
CA LEU A 59 3.17 -23.34 -6.35
C LEU A 59 2.03 -24.35 -6.59
N PRO A 60 2.25 -25.66 -6.38
CA PRO A 60 1.23 -26.69 -6.62
C PRO A 60 -0.07 -26.53 -5.81
N ASN A 61 -0.02 -25.80 -4.71
CA ASN A 61 -1.17 -25.54 -3.83
C ASN A 61 -1.97 -24.28 -4.20
N GLY A 62 -1.58 -23.58 -5.27
CA GLY A 62 -2.22 -22.33 -5.71
C GLY A 62 -1.70 -21.06 -5.04
N ASP A 63 -0.71 -21.17 -4.14
CA ASP A 63 0.05 -20.01 -3.65
C ASP A 63 1.10 -19.60 -4.71
N ASP A 64 1.66 -18.40 -4.61
CA ASP A 64 2.79 -17.94 -5.42
C ASP A 64 4.08 -17.88 -4.60
N LEU A 65 5.18 -18.36 -5.17
CA LEU A 65 6.52 -18.20 -4.63
C LEU A 65 7.18 -16.99 -5.28
N GLU A 66 7.55 -16.01 -4.47
CA GLU A 66 8.41 -14.90 -4.85
C GLU A 66 9.84 -15.16 -4.37
N LEU A 67 10.78 -15.12 -5.31
CA LEU A 67 12.21 -15.14 -5.02
C LEU A 67 12.83 -13.85 -5.51
N GLY A 68 13.64 -13.21 -4.68
CA GLY A 68 14.29 -11.98 -5.08
C GLY A 68 15.54 -11.66 -4.29
N ILE A 69 16.05 -10.46 -4.51
CA ILE A 69 17.14 -9.88 -3.75
C ILE A 69 16.68 -8.56 -3.14
N MET A 70 17.01 -8.33 -1.89
CA MET A 70 16.72 -7.06 -1.20
C MET A 70 17.96 -6.55 -0.45
N PRO A 71 18.11 -5.23 -0.29
CA PRO A 71 19.09 -4.66 0.64
C PRO A 71 18.87 -5.17 2.06
N ARG A 72 19.94 -5.25 2.86
CA ARG A 72 19.82 -5.61 4.28
C ARG A 72 19.53 -4.37 5.14
N PRO A 73 18.29 -4.18 5.64
CA PRO A 73 17.96 -3.00 6.44
C PRO A 73 18.65 -3.01 7.80
N ASP A 74 19.02 -4.19 8.32
CA ASP A 74 19.72 -4.37 9.59
C ASP A 74 21.21 -3.99 9.52
N ILE A 75 21.81 -3.93 8.33
CA ILE A 75 23.25 -3.66 8.14
C ILE A 75 23.45 -2.69 6.97
N PRO A 76 23.46 -1.37 7.22
CA PRO A 76 23.71 -0.37 6.18
C PRO A 76 25.01 -0.62 5.42
N GLY A 77 24.94 -0.63 4.09
CA GLY A 77 26.08 -0.86 3.20
C GLY A 77 26.47 -2.34 3.00
N ALA A 78 25.74 -3.29 3.60
CA ALA A 78 25.93 -4.70 3.30
C ALA A 78 25.45 -5.07 1.89
N PRO A 79 26.02 -6.14 1.29
CA PRO A 79 25.49 -6.71 0.05
C PRO A 79 24.01 -7.08 0.18
N THR A 80 23.29 -7.05 -0.94
CA THR A 80 21.93 -7.56 -1.05
C THR A 80 21.87 -9.03 -0.64
N ARG A 81 20.73 -9.46 -0.10
CA ARG A 81 20.48 -10.85 0.32
C ARG A 81 19.31 -11.42 -0.47
N ASN A 82 19.41 -12.71 -0.79
CA ASN A 82 18.28 -13.46 -1.33
C ASN A 82 17.16 -13.55 -0.28
N TYR A 83 15.93 -13.37 -0.72
CA TYR A 83 14.73 -13.60 0.08
C TYR A 83 13.80 -14.60 -0.62
N GLU A 84 12.90 -15.17 0.16
CA GLU A 84 11.83 -16.05 -0.29
C GLU A 84 10.54 -15.63 0.42
N GLU A 85 9.49 -15.38 -0.34
CA GLU A 85 8.15 -15.07 0.18
C GLU A 85 7.10 -15.98 -0.49
N VAL A 86 6.19 -16.51 0.33
CA VAL A 86 5.06 -17.32 -0.16
C VAL A 86 3.78 -16.51 0.00
N TRP A 87 3.11 -16.26 -1.12
CA TRP A 87 1.93 -15.42 -1.21
C TRP A 87 0.70 -16.28 -1.43
N ARG A 88 -0.23 -16.21 -0.49
CA ARG A 88 -1.57 -16.80 -0.64
C ARG A 88 -2.55 -15.72 -1.06
N GLU A 89 -3.20 -15.91 -2.20
CA GLU A 89 -4.35 -15.08 -2.56
C GLU A 89 -5.52 -15.39 -1.62
N LEU A 90 -6.10 -14.34 -1.03
CA LEU A 90 -7.25 -14.47 -0.14
C LEU A 90 -8.52 -14.01 -0.87
N SER A 91 -9.62 -14.74 -0.67
CA SER A 91 -10.93 -14.32 -1.15
C SER A 91 -11.30 -12.95 -0.60
N PHE A 92 -11.86 -12.10 -1.46
CA PHE A 92 -12.25 -10.77 -1.04
C PHE A 92 -13.40 -10.81 -0.03
N ARG A 93 -13.28 -10.03 1.04
CA ARG A 93 -14.37 -9.88 2.03
C ARG A 93 -15.52 -9.10 1.41
N HIS A 94 -16.71 -9.69 1.36
CA HIS A 94 -17.89 -9.03 0.83
C HIS A 94 -18.41 -7.93 1.78
N VAL A 95 -18.88 -6.82 1.20
CA VAL A 95 -19.54 -5.73 1.93
C VAL A 95 -21.04 -5.83 1.65
N GLU A 96 -21.83 -6.11 2.68
CA GLU A 96 -23.28 -6.30 2.53
C GLU A 96 -23.96 -5.08 1.88
N GLY A 97 -25.01 -5.34 1.11
CA GLY A 97 -25.78 -4.30 0.40
C GLY A 97 -25.11 -3.75 -0.87
N HIS A 98 -23.94 -4.26 -1.26
CA HIS A 98 -23.25 -3.83 -2.48
C HIS A 98 -23.17 -4.98 -3.51
N SER A 99 -23.71 -4.75 -4.71
CA SER A 99 -23.65 -5.71 -5.81
C SER A 99 -22.30 -5.74 -6.54
N LYS A 100 -21.43 -4.76 -6.27
CA LYS A 100 -20.09 -4.64 -6.86
C LYS A 100 -19.08 -4.35 -5.76
N MET A 101 -17.90 -4.93 -5.86
CA MET A 101 -16.78 -4.61 -4.96
C MET A 101 -15.94 -3.51 -5.60
N LEU A 102 -15.55 -2.53 -4.78
CA LEU A 102 -14.60 -1.51 -5.19
C LEU A 102 -13.20 -1.96 -4.78
N ALA A 103 -12.25 -1.82 -5.69
CA ALA A 103 -10.84 -1.92 -5.42
C ALA A 103 -10.16 -0.62 -5.85
N PHE A 104 -9.31 -0.04 -5.00
CA PHE A 104 -8.61 1.19 -5.33
C PHE A 104 -7.33 1.38 -4.54
N VAL A 105 -6.43 2.21 -5.09
CA VAL A 105 -5.29 2.80 -4.38
C VAL A 105 -5.33 4.32 -4.56
N LEU A 106 -5.20 5.04 -3.46
CA LEU A 106 -5.11 6.49 -3.39
C LEU A 106 -3.74 6.91 -2.85
N GLU A 107 -3.23 8.02 -3.35
CA GLU A 107 -2.05 8.69 -2.80
C GLU A 107 -2.40 10.15 -2.50
N SER A 108 -2.02 10.68 -1.34
CA SER A 108 -2.23 12.09 -1.01
C SER A 108 -1.51 12.98 -2.02
N GLU A 109 -2.25 13.92 -2.63
CA GLU A 109 -1.66 14.89 -3.55
C GLU A 109 -0.67 15.79 -2.78
N MET A 110 0.54 15.90 -3.30
CA MET A 110 1.52 16.87 -2.83
C MET A 110 1.51 18.08 -3.76
N ALA A 111 1.50 19.28 -3.19
CA ALA A 111 1.71 20.50 -3.97
C ALA A 111 3.05 20.40 -4.73
N PRO A 112 3.15 20.92 -5.98
CA PRO A 112 4.38 20.88 -6.74
C PRO A 112 5.58 21.39 -5.94
N ILE A 113 6.64 20.57 -5.87
CA ILE A 113 7.83 20.86 -5.07
C ILE A 113 8.98 21.22 -5.99
N GLN A 114 9.42 22.47 -5.90
CA GLN A 114 10.66 22.92 -6.52
C GLN A 114 11.67 23.18 -5.41
N LEU A 115 12.79 22.45 -5.43
CA LEU A 115 13.90 22.62 -4.50
C LEU A 115 15.13 23.14 -5.26
N ARG A 116 15.89 24.01 -4.61
CA ARG A 116 17.26 24.34 -5.01
C ARG A 116 18.18 23.16 -4.68
N VAL A 117 19.33 23.09 -5.34
CA VAL A 117 20.32 22.05 -5.04
C VAL A 117 20.73 22.13 -3.57
N GLY A 118 20.65 21.00 -2.86
CA GLY A 118 20.92 20.88 -1.43
C GLY A 118 19.81 21.36 -0.51
N GLU A 119 18.71 21.91 -1.03
CA GLU A 119 17.56 22.30 -0.21
C GLU A 119 16.78 21.05 0.22
N GLU A 120 16.37 21.04 1.48
CA GLU A 120 15.58 19.98 2.10
C GLU A 120 14.18 20.49 2.43
N ARG A 121 13.18 19.63 2.24
CA ARG A 121 11.79 19.94 2.57
C ARG A 121 11.09 18.72 3.13
N GLU A 122 10.45 18.91 4.28
CA GLU A 122 9.56 17.90 4.84
C GLU A 122 8.21 17.88 4.11
N VAL A 123 7.74 16.67 3.83
CA VAL A 123 6.44 16.39 3.20
C VAL A 123 5.78 15.22 3.92
N THR A 124 4.46 15.17 3.91
CA THR A 124 3.72 14.02 4.43
C THR A 124 3.07 13.29 3.28
N ARG A 125 3.39 12.00 3.10
CA ARG A 125 2.74 11.13 2.13
C ARG A 125 1.79 10.17 2.83
N THR A 126 0.60 10.00 2.25
CA THR A 126 -0.39 9.02 2.69
C THR A 126 -0.82 8.14 1.52
N PHE A 127 -0.69 6.82 1.67
CA PHE A 127 -1.25 5.84 0.74
C PHE A 127 -2.46 5.16 1.37
N ILE A 128 -3.50 4.94 0.58
CA ILE A 128 -4.70 4.23 1.01
C ILE A 128 -5.03 3.18 -0.03
N GLY A 129 -5.12 1.92 0.38
CA GLY A 129 -5.63 0.85 -0.47
C GLY A 129 -6.91 0.27 0.11
N ALA A 130 -7.79 -0.20 -0.78
CA ALA A 130 -8.93 -1.00 -0.39
C ALA A 130 -9.26 -2.01 -1.48
N ILE A 131 -9.67 -3.21 -1.07
CA ILE A 131 -10.28 -4.22 -1.95
C ILE A 131 -11.43 -4.83 -1.18
N GLY A 132 -12.66 -4.52 -1.61
CA GLY A 132 -13.85 -5.01 -0.92
C GLY A 132 -13.93 -4.56 0.54
N GLY A 133 -14.06 -5.55 1.42
CA GLY A 133 -14.08 -5.40 2.87
C GLY A 133 -12.71 -5.25 3.53
N THR A 134 -11.62 -5.13 2.78
CA THR A 134 -10.27 -4.90 3.33
C THR A 134 -9.80 -3.49 3.04
N TYR A 135 -9.26 -2.80 4.05
CA TYR A 135 -8.80 -1.41 3.98
C TYR A 135 -7.48 -1.22 4.71
N ILE A 136 -6.53 -0.50 4.10
CA ILE A 136 -5.25 -0.12 4.69
C ILE A 136 -4.94 1.34 4.35
N ALA A 137 -4.57 2.14 5.34
CA ALA A 137 -3.99 3.46 5.17
C ALA A 137 -2.62 3.52 5.84
N LEU A 138 -1.62 4.03 5.13
CA LEU A 138 -0.25 4.25 5.60
C LEU A 138 0.10 5.72 5.45
N ARG A 139 0.79 6.31 6.43
CA ARG A 139 1.33 7.68 6.36
C ARG A 139 2.75 7.73 6.87
N GLN A 140 3.56 8.55 6.20
CA GLN A 140 4.94 8.81 6.59
C GLN A 140 5.30 10.28 6.32
N SER A 141 5.97 10.93 7.28
CA SER A 141 6.68 12.17 7.01
C SER A 141 8.02 11.85 6.33
N GLN A 142 8.37 12.56 5.27
CA GLN A 142 9.55 12.33 4.45
C GLN A 142 10.32 13.63 4.23
N ILE A 143 11.63 13.55 4.27
CA ILE A 143 12.52 14.65 3.89
C ILE A 143 12.90 14.46 2.44
N LEU A 144 12.45 15.39 1.59
CA LEU A 144 12.90 15.48 0.22
C LEU A 144 14.16 16.34 0.14
N VAL A 145 15.09 15.98 -0.72
CA VAL A 145 16.27 16.77 -1.06
C VAL A 145 16.41 16.83 -2.57
N ARG A 146 17.00 17.90 -3.11
CA ARG A 146 17.49 17.89 -4.51
C ARG A 146 19.01 17.77 -4.54
N PRO A 147 19.57 16.58 -4.83
CA PRO A 147 21.02 16.41 -4.97
C PRO A 147 21.60 17.22 -6.13
N ALA A 148 22.90 17.48 -6.07
CA ALA A 148 23.63 18.02 -7.22
C ALA A 148 23.63 17.00 -8.37
N GLY A 149 23.30 17.43 -9.58
CA GLY A 149 23.18 16.55 -10.76
C GLY A 149 21.78 16.01 -11.00
N GLU A 150 20.87 16.07 -10.00
CA GLU A 150 19.49 15.63 -10.15
C GLU A 150 18.55 16.76 -10.60
N THR A 151 17.61 16.41 -11.47
CA THR A 151 16.60 17.35 -11.98
C THR A 151 15.35 17.40 -11.11
N LYS A 152 15.12 16.37 -10.29
CA LYS A 152 13.95 16.23 -9.42
C LYS A 152 14.37 16.02 -7.97
N PRO A 153 13.55 16.44 -6.99
CA PRO A 153 13.72 16.02 -5.60
C PRO A 153 13.64 14.50 -5.46
N VAL A 154 14.43 13.94 -4.56
CA VAL A 154 14.39 12.53 -4.14
C VAL A 154 14.12 12.45 -2.64
N VAL A 155 13.61 11.31 -2.17
CA VAL A 155 13.46 11.07 -0.74
C VAL A 155 14.83 10.80 -0.13
N LYS A 156 15.24 11.65 0.81
CA LYS A 156 16.48 11.49 1.59
C LYS A 156 16.27 10.54 2.76
N SER A 157 15.15 10.70 3.47
CA SER A 157 14.78 9.90 4.63
C SER A 157 13.27 10.02 4.91
N GLY A 158 12.75 9.10 5.70
CA GLY A 158 11.39 9.00 6.17
C GLY A 158 11.36 8.79 7.69
N GLY A 159 10.40 9.43 8.34
CA GLY A 159 10.10 9.25 9.75
C GLY A 159 9.33 7.96 10.01
N GLU A 160 8.80 7.85 11.23
CA GLU A 160 7.96 6.73 11.65
C GLU A 160 6.70 6.63 10.78
N VAL A 161 6.34 5.39 10.43
CA VAL A 161 5.12 5.12 9.68
C VAL A 161 3.95 4.95 10.64
N SER A 162 2.83 5.59 10.29
CA SER A 162 1.54 5.37 10.92
C SER A 162 0.65 4.53 10.02
N ALA A 163 -0.11 3.61 10.61
CA ALA A 163 -0.95 2.69 9.88
C ALA A 163 -2.35 2.56 10.50
N ARG A 164 -3.36 2.46 9.64
CA ARG A 164 -4.71 2.03 10.00
C ARG A 164 -5.12 0.89 9.08
N SER A 165 -5.56 -0.22 9.64
CA SER A 165 -6.17 -1.32 8.89
C SER A 165 -7.57 -1.59 9.41
N GLN A 166 -8.51 -1.76 8.49
CA GLN A 166 -9.89 -2.08 8.82
C GLN A 166 -10.36 -3.27 7.99
N GLU A 167 -11.22 -4.09 8.58
CA GLU A 167 -11.88 -5.21 7.92
C GLU A 167 -13.39 -5.10 8.09
N PHE A 168 -14.15 -5.46 7.06
CA PHE A 168 -15.60 -5.54 7.13
C PHE A 168 -16.03 -6.77 7.91
N VAL A 169 -16.85 -6.55 8.94
CA VAL A 169 -17.49 -7.56 9.76
C VAL A 169 -18.99 -7.56 9.43
N ARG A 170 -19.50 -8.75 9.12
CA ARG A 170 -20.91 -8.95 8.74
C ARG A 170 -21.85 -8.44 9.83
N GLY A 171 -22.83 -7.61 9.47
CA GLY A 171 -23.74 -6.96 10.43
C GLY A 171 -23.11 -5.88 11.32
N GLY A 172 -21.78 -5.71 11.32
CA GLY A 172 -21.05 -4.72 12.13
C GLY A 172 -20.44 -3.57 11.34
N GLY A 173 -20.20 -3.75 10.04
CA GLY A 173 -19.54 -2.75 9.20
C GLY A 173 -18.02 -2.85 9.25
N PHE A 174 -17.31 -1.77 8.91
CA PHE A 174 -15.84 -1.76 8.96
C PHE A 174 -15.35 -1.57 10.40
N GLU A 175 -14.62 -2.57 10.91
CA GLU A 175 -14.00 -2.54 12.23
C GLU A 175 -12.48 -2.31 12.11
N THR A 176 -11.89 -1.64 13.09
CA THR A 176 -10.44 -1.39 13.12
C THR A 176 -9.71 -2.63 13.64
N LYS A 177 -8.84 -3.19 12.80
CA LYS A 177 -7.95 -4.30 13.16
C LYS A 177 -6.64 -3.80 13.73
N TYR A 178 -6.04 -2.81 13.08
CA TYR A 178 -4.78 -2.21 13.51
C TYR A 178 -4.85 -0.68 13.47
N LEU A 179 -4.29 -0.07 14.51
CA LEU A 179 -4.14 1.38 14.63
C LEU A 179 -2.75 1.64 15.24
N LEU A 180 -1.77 1.90 14.39
CA LEU A 180 -0.34 1.87 14.73
C LEU A 180 0.34 3.20 14.36
N GLY A 181 1.44 3.49 15.06
CA GLY A 181 2.26 4.69 14.84
C GLY A 181 1.64 5.99 15.37
N PRO A 182 2.41 7.09 15.32
CA PRO A 182 2.05 8.35 15.99
C PRO A 182 0.78 9.02 15.45
N GLU A 183 0.44 8.82 14.18
CA GLU A 183 -0.70 9.44 13.49
C GLU A 183 -1.83 8.44 13.18
N GLY A 184 -1.80 7.22 13.71
CA GLY A 184 -2.80 6.18 13.38
C GLY A 184 -4.25 6.63 13.59
N THR A 185 -4.51 7.37 14.68
CA THR A 185 -5.85 7.88 15.03
C THR A 185 -6.37 8.97 14.10
N VAL A 186 -5.47 9.70 13.42
CA VAL A 186 -5.86 10.79 12.51
C VAL A 186 -5.92 10.36 11.04
N LEU A 187 -5.43 9.17 10.70
CA LEU A 187 -5.59 8.59 9.36
C LEU A 187 -7.07 8.52 8.94
N PRO A 188 -7.38 8.63 7.63
CA PRO A 188 -8.73 8.37 7.14
C PRO A 188 -9.18 6.93 7.44
N ALA A 189 -10.41 6.76 7.90
CA ALA A 189 -11.13 5.50 7.92
C ALA A 189 -11.74 5.21 6.55
N ARG A 190 -12.14 3.95 6.33
CA ARG A 190 -12.90 3.56 5.14
C ARG A 190 -14.17 4.40 4.94
N GLY A 191 -14.86 4.75 6.02
CA GLY A 191 -16.08 5.58 5.97
C GLY A 191 -15.85 7.02 5.51
N ASP A 192 -14.61 7.50 5.52
CA ASP A 192 -14.26 8.84 5.03
C ASP A 192 -14.12 8.92 3.51
N ILE A 193 -14.23 7.77 2.81
CA ILE A 193 -13.97 7.64 1.38
C ILE A 193 -15.26 7.38 0.64
N GLU A 194 -15.66 8.36 -0.16
CA GLU A 194 -16.84 8.31 -1.01
C GLU A 194 -16.44 8.56 -2.46
N PHE A 195 -16.68 7.60 -3.34
CA PHE A 195 -16.49 7.82 -4.78
C PHE A 195 -17.75 8.43 -5.40
N PRO A 196 -17.62 9.34 -6.39
CA PRO A 196 -18.76 9.89 -7.10
C PRO A 196 -19.64 8.80 -7.71
N LEU A 197 -20.96 9.03 -7.70
CA LEU A 197 -21.93 8.17 -8.36
C LEU A 197 -21.61 8.08 -9.87
N GLY A 198 -21.08 6.94 -10.31
CA GLY A 198 -20.91 6.64 -11.75
C GLY A 198 -19.51 6.20 -12.18
N GLY A 199 -18.42 6.50 -11.47
CA GLY A 199 -17.08 6.20 -11.99
C GLY A 199 -15.92 6.51 -11.07
N SER A 200 -14.71 6.26 -11.57
CA SER A 200 -13.48 6.79 -10.99
C SER A 200 -13.42 8.30 -11.25
N SER A 201 -12.91 9.04 -10.27
CA SER A 201 -12.36 10.37 -10.47
C SER A 201 -10.85 10.24 -10.52
N GLU A 202 -10.13 11.12 -11.21
CA GLU A 202 -8.67 11.17 -11.11
C GLU A 202 -8.22 11.63 -9.72
N ARG A 203 -9.08 12.40 -9.04
CA ARG A 203 -8.80 12.99 -7.72
C ARG A 203 -9.99 12.84 -6.77
N LEU A 204 -9.72 12.70 -5.49
CA LEU A 204 -10.72 12.58 -4.43
C LEU A 204 -10.37 13.47 -3.24
N MET A 205 -11.35 14.16 -2.69
CA MET A 205 -11.21 14.86 -1.40
C MET A 205 -11.58 13.91 -0.27
N VAL A 206 -10.63 13.66 0.64
CA VAL A 206 -10.82 12.84 1.85
C VAL A 206 -10.47 13.70 3.06
N ARG A 207 -11.46 14.01 3.89
CA ARG A 207 -11.31 14.85 5.10
C ARG A 207 -10.57 16.17 4.85
N GLY A 208 -10.84 16.83 3.72
CA GLY A 208 -10.22 18.11 3.38
C GLY A 208 -8.81 18.02 2.76
N GLN A 209 -8.28 16.82 2.56
CA GLN A 209 -7.05 16.57 1.81
C GLN A 209 -7.37 15.98 0.45
N GLU A 210 -6.71 16.46 -0.60
CA GLU A 210 -6.83 15.90 -1.94
C GLU A 210 -5.95 14.66 -2.10
N TYR A 211 -6.47 13.67 -2.80
CA TYR A 211 -5.80 12.41 -3.14
C TYR A 211 -5.90 12.18 -4.64
N VAL A 212 -4.84 11.66 -5.25
CA VAL A 212 -4.85 11.11 -6.60
C VAL A 212 -5.31 9.66 -6.53
N VAL A 213 -6.22 9.28 -7.44
CA VAL A 213 -6.63 7.90 -7.62
C VAL A 213 -5.60 7.21 -8.52
N ARG A 214 -4.68 6.47 -7.89
CA ARG A 214 -3.60 5.75 -8.59
C ARG A 214 -4.08 4.52 -9.33
N SER A 215 -5.06 3.83 -8.75
CA SER A 215 -5.69 2.67 -9.36
C SER A 215 -7.13 2.54 -8.88
N PHE A 216 -8.02 2.06 -9.75
CA PHE A 216 -9.43 1.87 -9.44
C PHE A 216 -10.04 0.79 -10.34
N GLU A 217 -10.72 -0.18 -9.72
CA GLU A 217 -11.41 -1.27 -10.38
C GLU A 217 -12.79 -1.49 -9.75
N LYS A 218 -13.76 -1.85 -10.60
CA LYS A 218 -15.08 -2.35 -10.17
C LYS A 218 -15.08 -3.86 -10.42
N LEU A 219 -14.96 -4.63 -9.36
CA LEU A 219 -14.93 -6.09 -9.44
C LEU A 219 -16.37 -6.62 -9.42
N GLU A 220 -16.69 -7.44 -10.41
CA GLU A 220 -17.94 -8.19 -10.43
C GLU A 220 -17.83 -9.38 -9.47
N MET A 221 -18.88 -9.61 -8.69
CA MET A 221 -18.95 -10.78 -7.83
C MET A 221 -19.13 -12.03 -8.70
N PRO A 222 -18.37 -13.12 -8.50
CA PRO A 222 -18.76 -14.42 -9.01
C PRO A 222 -20.13 -14.76 -8.44
N THR A 223 -21.09 -15.14 -9.28
CA THR A 223 -22.47 -15.45 -8.87
C THR A 223 -22.61 -16.68 -7.97
N ASP A 224 -21.56 -17.50 -7.83
CA ASP A 224 -21.61 -18.81 -7.15
C ASP A 224 -20.42 -19.04 -6.19
N GLN A 225 -20.22 -18.19 -5.18
CA GLN A 225 -19.40 -18.58 -4.03
C GLN A 225 -20.24 -18.66 -2.75
N PRO A 226 -20.22 -19.80 -2.03
CA PRO A 226 -20.89 -19.92 -0.75
C PRO A 226 -20.28 -18.93 0.25
N ILE A 227 -21.18 -18.33 1.04
CA ILE A 227 -20.84 -17.38 2.09
C ILE A 227 -20.24 -18.16 3.26
N ASP A 228 -18.95 -18.49 3.17
CA ASP A 228 -18.24 -19.09 4.31
C ASP A 228 -17.86 -17.99 5.30
N GLY A 229 -18.68 -17.88 6.34
CA GLY A 229 -18.30 -17.30 7.63
C GLY A 229 -18.45 -18.39 8.70
N PRO A 230 -17.64 -18.38 9.77
CA PRO A 230 -17.81 -19.34 10.85
C PRO A 230 -19.19 -19.12 11.46
N THR A 231 -20.05 -20.14 11.37
CA THR A 231 -21.20 -20.27 12.27
C THR A 231 -20.66 -20.32 13.70
N ALA A 232 -21.19 -19.42 14.54
CA ALA A 232 -20.96 -19.40 15.98
C ALA A 232 -21.33 -20.73 16.65
#